data_AF-A0A162NK99-F1
#
_entry.id   AF-A0A162NK99-F1
#
_cell.length_a   1.000
_cell.length_b   1.000
_cell.length_c   1.000
_cell.angle_alpha   90.00
_cell.angle_beta   90.00
_cell.angle_gamma   90.00
#
_symmetry.space_group_name_H-M   'P 1'
#
loop_
_entity.id
_entity.type
_entity.pdbx_description
1 polymer ?
#
loop_
_entity_poly.entity_id
_entity_poly.type
_entity_poly.pdbx_seq_one_letter_code
_entity_poly.pdbx_strand_id
1 'polypeptide(L)'
;MSSENHVKGLQRQEKILENQRILQELGLSEGKQKMANFPVVTSSRKRARYVKQTSQNTRKTVEVSRVSRRLKGEAPEEIMELDELLDQNDRLRQVESMAETRIQQENTKKEIDKLAEHISVPLTLASIGTTIWELGELYTGKGRSKYWSGRSCRYRHPYPIGFRATKAHFGNDYAMVIEKGPDGEGPVFTVQVNGTGTVFKGATPTGPWTEACKRSKSQGTRVSGPLFHGFSDLITMSLIQSLDGYDLASEPENEDA
;
A
#
# COMPACT_ATOMS: atom_id res chain seq x y z
N MET A 1 -5.88 -40.09 18.31
CA MET A 1 -5.36 -38.98 17.46
C MET A 1 -5.13 -39.37 16.00
N SER A 2 -5.14 -40.65 15.61
CA SER A 2 -4.95 -41.06 14.19
C SER A 2 -6.21 -41.00 13.32
N SER A 3 -7.41 -40.91 13.90
CA SER A 3 -8.69 -40.92 13.17
C SER A 3 -9.04 -39.57 12.54
N GLU A 4 -8.77 -38.44 13.20
CA GLU A 4 -9.10 -37.10 12.68
C GLU A 4 -8.28 -36.68 11.46
N ASN A 5 -7.02 -37.10 11.37
CA ASN A 5 -6.18 -36.79 10.21
C ASN A 5 -6.61 -37.59 8.98
N HIS A 6 -7.17 -38.79 9.17
CA HIS A 6 -7.71 -39.60 8.09
C HIS A 6 -9.00 -38.99 7.52
N VAL A 7 -9.89 -38.51 8.39
CA VAL A 7 -11.13 -37.82 7.99
C VAL A 7 -10.86 -36.53 7.23
N LYS A 8 -9.87 -35.73 7.66
CA LYS A 8 -9.45 -34.51 6.94
C LYS A 8 -8.82 -34.82 5.58
N GLY A 9 -8.13 -35.95 5.45
CA GLY A 9 -7.57 -36.42 4.17
C GLY A 9 -8.65 -36.78 3.16
N LEU A 10 -9.71 -37.48 3.60
CA LEU A 10 -10.85 -37.87 2.77
C LEU A 10 -11.64 -36.64 2.30
N GLN A 11 -11.93 -35.70 3.20
CA GLN A 11 -12.61 -34.43 2.85
C GLN A 11 -11.80 -33.60 1.84
N ARG A 12 -10.47 -33.65 1.91
CA ARG A 12 -9.59 -32.96 0.95
C ARG A 12 -9.65 -33.62 -0.43
N GLN A 13 -9.72 -34.95 -0.50
CA GLN A 13 -9.83 -35.68 -1.75
C GLN A 13 -11.17 -35.42 -2.46
N GLU A 14 -12.27 -35.39 -1.69
CA GLU A 14 -13.61 -35.07 -2.23
C GLU A 14 -13.64 -33.66 -2.85
N LYS A 15 -13.10 -32.66 -2.15
CA LYS A 15 -12.99 -31.29 -2.68
C LYS A 15 -12.11 -31.18 -3.92
N ILE A 16 -11.05 -31.97 -4.01
CA ILE A 16 -10.19 -32.00 -5.20
C ILE A 16 -10.95 -32.55 -6.41
N LEU A 17 -11.75 -33.60 -6.22
CA LEU A 17 -12.56 -34.20 -7.28
C LEU A 17 -13.70 -33.28 -7.72
N GLU A 18 -14.37 -32.62 -6.77
CA GLU A 18 -15.41 -31.63 -7.05
C GLU A 18 -14.85 -30.45 -7.86
N ASN A 19 -13.70 -29.90 -7.46
CA ASN A 19 -13.03 -28.83 -8.22
C ASN A 19 -12.62 -29.27 -9.63
N GLN A 20 -12.15 -30.52 -9.80
CA GLN A 20 -11.83 -31.05 -11.12
C GLN A 20 -13.06 -31.18 -12.02
N ARG A 21 -14.22 -31.57 -11.45
CA ARG A 21 -15.49 -31.64 -12.17
C ARG A 21 -15.99 -30.25 -12.57
N ILE A 22 -15.91 -29.27 -11.67
CA ILE A 22 -16.28 -27.87 -11.96
C ILE A 22 -15.42 -27.33 -13.13
N LEU A 23 -14.11 -27.61 -13.12
CA LEU A 23 -13.22 -27.21 -14.21
C LEU A 23 -13.57 -27.89 -15.55
N GLN A 24 -14.07 -29.12 -15.53
CA GLN A 24 -14.59 -29.81 -16.71
C GLN A 24 -15.91 -29.21 -17.21
N GLU A 25 -16.85 -28.95 -16.31
CA GLU A 25 -18.15 -28.33 -16.66
C GLU A 25 -17.96 -26.91 -17.23
N LEU A 26 -16.95 -26.19 -16.78
CA LEU A 26 -16.57 -24.86 -17.29
C LEU A 26 -15.71 -24.91 -18.56
N GLY A 27 -15.41 -26.09 -19.11
CA GLY A 27 -14.62 -26.25 -20.34
C GLY A 27 -13.14 -25.86 -20.20
N LEU A 28 -12.62 -25.78 -18.97
CA LEU A 28 -11.23 -25.39 -18.65
C LEU A 28 -10.29 -26.59 -18.48
N SER A 29 -10.77 -27.80 -18.72
CA SER A 29 -10.07 -29.05 -18.43
C SER A 29 -9.22 -29.62 -19.57
N GLU A 30 -9.23 -29.01 -20.77
CA GLU A 30 -8.39 -29.48 -21.87
C GLU A 30 -7.05 -28.73 -21.95
N GLY A 31 -5.98 -29.53 -21.99
CA GLY A 31 -4.61 -29.10 -21.76
C GLY A 31 -3.96 -28.29 -22.89
N LYS A 32 -2.89 -27.60 -22.51
CA LYS A 32 -1.81 -27.12 -23.39
C LYS A 32 -2.29 -26.47 -24.70
N GLN A 33 -3.13 -25.45 -24.62
CA GLN A 33 -3.20 -24.49 -25.72
C GLN A 33 -1.98 -23.59 -25.68
N LYS A 34 -1.17 -23.71 -26.74
CA LYS A 34 -0.07 -22.82 -27.09
C LYS A 34 -0.62 -21.39 -27.19
N MET A 35 -0.32 -20.55 -26.20
CA MET A 35 -0.41 -19.09 -26.36
C MET A 35 0.72 -18.67 -27.31
N ALA A 36 0.47 -18.78 -28.60
CA ALA A 36 1.24 -18.12 -29.64
C ALA A 36 0.80 -16.65 -29.71
N ASN A 37 1.78 -15.76 -29.91
CA ASN A 37 1.67 -14.34 -30.24
C ASN A 37 1.28 -13.38 -29.11
N PHE A 38 2.18 -13.22 -28.14
CA PHE A 38 2.45 -11.90 -27.56
C PHE A 38 3.77 -11.36 -28.15
N PRO A 39 3.86 -10.07 -28.52
CA PRO A 39 5.10 -9.50 -29.02
C PRO A 39 6.16 -9.53 -27.91
N VAL A 40 7.25 -10.25 -28.18
CA VAL A 40 8.41 -10.36 -27.30
C VAL A 40 9.14 -9.02 -27.31
N VAL A 41 9.04 -8.27 -26.21
CA VAL A 41 9.93 -7.14 -25.93
C VAL A 41 11.31 -7.73 -25.61
N THR A 42 12.23 -7.61 -26.56
CA THR A 42 13.62 -8.06 -26.38
C THR A 42 14.36 -7.11 -25.44
N SER A 43 14.39 -7.40 -24.14
CA SER A 43 15.35 -6.77 -23.23
C SER A 43 16.68 -7.52 -23.33
N SER A 44 17.73 -6.85 -23.80
CA SER A 44 19.09 -7.37 -23.85
C SER A 44 19.67 -7.54 -22.44
N ARG A 45 19.43 -8.68 -21.79
CA ARG A 45 20.14 -9.06 -20.56
C ARG A 45 21.42 -9.79 -20.90
N LYS A 46 22.56 -9.11 -20.73
CA LYS A 46 23.90 -9.72 -20.71
C LYS A 46 23.92 -10.83 -19.65
N ARG A 47 24.06 -12.08 -20.07
CA ARG A 47 24.24 -13.24 -19.18
C ARG A 47 25.62 -13.19 -18.55
N ALA A 48 25.69 -13.01 -17.24
CA ALA A 48 26.91 -13.27 -16.46
C ALA A 48 27.23 -14.78 -16.52
N ARG A 49 28.46 -15.12 -16.89
CA ARG A 49 28.96 -16.51 -16.93
C ARG A 49 29.16 -17.00 -15.50
N TYR A 50 28.35 -17.98 -15.10
CA TYR A 50 28.53 -18.69 -13.83
C TYR A 50 29.69 -19.68 -13.96
N VAL A 51 30.79 -19.43 -13.25
CA VAL A 51 31.94 -20.34 -13.15
C VAL A 51 31.58 -21.42 -12.12
N LYS A 52 31.51 -22.69 -12.55
CA LYS A 52 31.37 -23.84 -11.64
C LYS A 52 32.72 -24.08 -10.94
N GLN A 53 32.84 -23.72 -9.67
CA GLN A 53 33.88 -24.27 -8.81
C GLN A 53 33.38 -25.60 -8.22
N THR A 54 33.99 -26.69 -8.64
CA THR A 54 33.84 -28.02 -8.07
C THR A 54 34.63 -28.09 -6.77
N SER A 55 33.95 -28.00 -5.62
CA SER A 55 34.52 -28.41 -4.33
C SER A 55 33.93 -29.77 -3.94
N GLN A 56 34.75 -30.82 -4.00
CA GLN A 56 34.44 -32.09 -3.37
C GLN A 56 34.27 -31.85 -1.87
N ASN A 57 33.09 -32.15 -1.31
CA ASN A 57 32.96 -32.21 0.15
C ASN A 57 32.08 -33.39 0.56
N THR A 58 32.61 -34.11 1.55
CA THR A 58 32.19 -35.42 2.02
C THR A 58 30.81 -35.35 2.71
N ARG A 59 29.94 -36.32 2.40
CA ARG A 59 28.63 -36.47 3.04
C ARG A 59 28.80 -36.90 4.49
N LYS A 60 28.65 -35.97 5.44
CA LYS A 60 28.22 -36.28 6.80
C LYS A 60 26.70 -36.11 6.88
N THR A 61 26.00 -37.17 7.24
CA THR A 61 24.57 -37.17 7.58
C THR A 61 24.36 -36.33 8.84
N VAL A 62 23.69 -35.18 8.70
CA VAL A 62 23.25 -34.36 9.83
C VAL A 62 21.79 -34.73 10.11
N GLU A 63 21.54 -35.36 11.26
CA GLU A 63 20.18 -35.52 11.79
C GLU A 63 19.55 -34.13 12.00
N VAL A 64 18.34 -33.93 11.47
CA VAL A 64 17.62 -32.68 11.60
C VAL A 64 16.95 -32.64 12.98
N SER A 65 17.74 -32.38 14.01
CA SER A 65 17.25 -31.94 15.32
C SER A 65 17.43 -30.43 15.42
N ARG A 66 16.46 -29.65 14.94
CA ARG A 66 16.46 -28.21 15.21
C ARG A 66 15.05 -27.64 15.31
N VAL A 67 14.51 -27.69 16.53
CA VAL A 67 13.51 -26.71 16.98
C VAL A 67 14.18 -25.33 16.94
N SER A 68 13.52 -24.33 16.34
CA SER A 68 14.12 -23.02 16.09
C SER A 68 14.55 -22.32 17.39
N ARG A 69 15.74 -21.71 17.41
CA ARG A 69 16.30 -20.96 18.56
C ARG A 69 15.36 -19.88 19.11
N ARG A 70 14.53 -19.27 18.26
CA ARG A 70 13.51 -18.28 18.66
C ARG A 70 12.46 -18.82 19.65
N LEU A 71 12.12 -20.11 19.56
CA LEU A 71 11.20 -20.74 20.52
C LEU A 71 11.87 -21.04 21.87
N LYS A 72 13.21 -20.96 21.94
CA LYS A 72 14.01 -21.24 23.13
C LYS A 72 14.35 -19.99 23.96
N GLY A 73 13.91 -18.80 23.53
CA GLY A 73 14.19 -17.55 24.25
C GLY A 73 15.63 -17.06 24.16
N GLU A 74 16.45 -17.61 23.27
CA GLU A 74 17.82 -17.13 23.02
C GLU A 74 17.74 -15.80 22.25
N ALA A 75 18.37 -14.74 22.79
CA ALA A 75 18.50 -13.47 22.11
C ALA A 75 19.33 -13.64 20.82
N PRO A 76 19.03 -12.92 19.73
CA PRO A 76 19.87 -12.94 18.55
C PRO A 76 21.28 -12.48 18.94
N GLU A 77 22.30 -13.28 18.62
CA GLU A 77 23.69 -12.78 18.61
C GLU A 77 23.79 -11.61 17.63
N GLU A 78 24.68 -10.66 17.94
CA GLU A 78 24.94 -9.39 17.26
C GLU A 78 24.45 -9.34 15.81
N ILE A 79 23.48 -8.45 15.57
CA ILE A 79 23.08 -8.06 14.22
C ILE A 79 24.30 -7.33 13.65
N MET A 80 25.18 -8.04 12.94
CA MET A 80 26.19 -7.40 12.11
C MET A 80 25.47 -6.38 11.24
N GLU A 81 25.85 -5.11 11.38
CA GLU A 81 25.24 -4.03 10.62
C GLU A 81 25.49 -4.32 9.15
N LEU A 82 24.42 -4.32 8.34
CA LEU A 82 24.50 -4.61 6.90
C LEU A 82 25.53 -3.71 6.19
N ASP A 83 25.83 -2.54 6.78
CA ASP A 83 26.83 -1.59 6.31
C ASP A 83 28.29 -2.10 6.44
N GLU A 84 28.59 -3.05 7.34
CA GLU A 84 29.91 -3.68 7.47
C GLU A 84 30.18 -4.75 6.39
N LEU A 85 29.13 -5.23 5.71
CA LEU A 85 29.21 -6.27 4.68
C LEU A 85 29.26 -5.71 3.25
N LEU A 86 28.96 -4.42 3.06
CA LEU A 86 28.94 -3.79 1.74
C LEU A 86 30.34 -3.29 1.38
N ASP A 87 30.83 -3.68 0.20
CA ASP A 87 32.07 -3.10 -0.32
C ASP A 87 31.84 -1.65 -0.84
N GLN A 88 32.93 -0.94 -1.10
CA GLN A 88 32.87 0.46 -1.53
C GLN A 88 32.14 0.64 -2.88
N ASN A 89 32.16 -0.37 -3.76
CA ASN A 89 31.47 -0.34 -5.04
C ASN A 89 29.95 -0.56 -4.87
N ASP A 90 29.55 -1.42 -3.94
CA ASP A 90 28.15 -1.65 -3.60
C ASP A 90 27.52 -0.40 -2.96
N ARG A 91 28.27 0.30 -2.11
CA ARG A 91 27.85 1.61 -1.56
C ARG A 91 27.64 2.65 -2.66
N LEU A 92 28.58 2.77 -3.61
CA LEU A 92 28.46 3.72 -4.73
C LEU A 92 27.24 3.41 -5.61
N ARG A 93 26.99 2.12 -5.93
CA ARG A 93 25.80 1.71 -6.68
C ARG A 93 24.49 2.02 -5.97
N GLN A 94 24.46 1.88 -4.64
CA GLN A 94 23.27 2.25 -3.88
C GLN A 94 23.01 3.76 -3.97
N VAL A 95 24.05 4.58 -3.78
CA VAL A 95 23.94 6.04 -3.89
C VAL A 95 23.50 6.46 -5.29
N GLU A 96 24.09 5.88 -6.35
CA GLU A 96 23.68 6.12 -7.73
C GLU A 96 22.21 5.73 -7.95
N SER A 97 21.78 4.55 -7.49
CA SER A 97 20.38 4.12 -7.64
C SER A 97 19.40 5.05 -6.90
N MET A 98 19.79 5.58 -5.73
CA MET A 98 18.99 6.54 -4.99
C MET A 98 18.93 7.89 -5.69
N ALA A 99 20.05 8.34 -6.26
CA ALA A 99 20.13 9.58 -7.03
C ALA A 99 19.30 9.49 -8.32
N GLU A 100 19.41 8.40 -9.07
CA GLU A 100 18.58 8.12 -10.26
C GLU A 100 17.09 8.10 -9.90
N THR A 101 16.74 7.41 -8.82
CA THR A 101 15.36 7.36 -8.32
C THR A 101 14.83 8.75 -7.95
N ARG A 102 15.68 9.60 -7.35
CA ARG A 102 15.33 10.97 -6.99
C ARG A 102 15.09 11.85 -8.22
N ILE A 103 15.99 11.78 -9.21
CA ILE A 103 15.84 12.51 -10.48
C ILE A 103 14.56 12.09 -11.19
N GLN A 104 14.28 10.78 -11.22
CA GLN A 104 13.06 10.26 -11.83
C GLN A 104 11.79 10.73 -11.10
N GLN A 105 11.82 10.78 -9.76
CA GLN A 105 10.72 11.32 -8.96
C GLN A 105 10.50 12.81 -9.21
N GLU A 106 11.58 13.60 -9.28
CA GLU A 106 11.49 15.05 -9.56
C GLU A 106 10.92 15.33 -10.96
N ASN A 107 11.33 14.56 -11.97
CA ASN A 107 10.78 14.68 -13.32
C ASN A 107 9.29 14.30 -13.37
N THR A 108 8.92 13.18 -12.73
CA THR A 108 7.52 12.74 -12.65
C THR A 108 6.66 13.80 -11.96
N LYS A 109 7.16 14.40 -10.87
CA LYS A 109 6.45 15.48 -10.18
C LYS A 109 6.22 16.69 -11.10
N LYS A 110 7.26 17.14 -11.82
CA LYS A 110 7.14 18.28 -12.76
C LYS A 110 6.12 18.04 -13.87
N GLU A 111 6.02 16.81 -14.38
CA GLU A 111 4.99 16.46 -15.37
C GLU A 111 3.59 16.49 -14.78
N ILE A 112 3.43 15.99 -13.55
CA ILE A 112 2.14 15.99 -12.85
C ILE A 112 1.68 17.41 -12.52
N ASP A 113 2.59 18.28 -12.08
CA ASP A 113 2.25 19.67 -11.75
C ASP A 113 1.73 20.42 -12.98
N LYS A 114 2.29 20.17 -14.18
CA LYS A 114 1.76 20.71 -15.45
C LYS A 114 0.38 20.15 -15.80
N LEU A 115 0.14 18.88 -15.47
CA LEU A 115 -1.14 18.23 -15.76
C LEU A 115 -2.24 18.72 -14.80
N ALA A 116 -1.90 18.98 -13.54
CA ALA A 116 -2.83 19.42 -12.51
C ALA A 116 -3.51 20.76 -12.84
N GLU A 117 -2.86 21.64 -13.62
CA GLU A 117 -3.47 22.89 -14.14
C GLU A 117 -4.75 22.65 -14.95
N HIS A 118 -4.90 21.47 -15.55
CA HIS A 118 -6.01 21.12 -16.45
C HIS A 118 -6.94 20.06 -15.86
N ILE A 119 -6.67 19.58 -14.65
CA ILE A 119 -7.48 18.58 -13.98
C ILE A 119 -8.38 19.28 -12.96
N SER A 120 -9.66 18.95 -12.99
CA SER A 120 -10.63 19.38 -11.98
C SER A 120 -11.41 18.17 -11.47
N VAL A 121 -12.02 18.33 -10.30
CA VAL A 121 -12.94 17.35 -9.73
C VAL A 121 -14.35 17.56 -10.32
N PRO A 122 -15.17 16.50 -10.48
CA PRO A 122 -14.93 15.13 -10.02
C PRO A 122 -13.92 14.34 -10.88
N LEU A 123 -13.06 13.55 -10.23
CA LEU A 123 -12.02 12.73 -10.86
C LEU A 123 -11.96 11.34 -10.24
N THR A 124 -11.91 10.30 -11.07
CA THR A 124 -11.62 8.93 -10.61
C THR A 124 -10.16 8.57 -10.79
N LEU A 125 -9.49 8.25 -9.69
CA LEU A 125 -8.12 7.79 -9.66
C LEU A 125 -8.08 6.31 -10.04
N ALA A 126 -7.73 6.03 -11.30
CA ALA A 126 -7.71 4.66 -11.84
C ALA A 126 -6.78 3.71 -11.05
N SER A 127 -5.69 4.23 -10.48
CA SER A 127 -4.70 3.50 -9.68
C SER A 127 -5.30 2.81 -8.45
N ILE A 128 -6.29 3.44 -7.83
CA ILE A 128 -6.85 3.01 -6.54
C ILE A 128 -8.37 2.84 -6.56
N GLY A 129 -9.06 3.25 -7.63
CA GLY A 129 -10.51 3.17 -7.76
C GLY A 129 -11.25 4.08 -6.76
N THR A 130 -10.68 5.23 -6.44
CA THR A 130 -11.30 6.26 -5.59
C THR A 130 -11.71 7.42 -6.48
N THR A 131 -12.97 7.87 -6.35
CA THR A 131 -13.49 9.04 -7.05
C THR A 131 -13.52 10.22 -6.10
N ILE A 132 -12.75 11.26 -6.40
CA ILE A 132 -12.76 12.52 -5.65
C ILE A 132 -13.84 13.41 -6.25
N TRP A 133 -14.71 13.95 -5.41
CA TRP A 133 -15.81 14.83 -5.81
C TRP A 133 -15.50 16.29 -5.50
N GLU A 134 -14.92 16.55 -4.33
CA GLU A 134 -14.61 17.90 -3.85
C GLU A 134 -13.26 17.85 -3.14
N LEU A 135 -12.39 18.83 -3.42
CA LEU A 135 -11.09 18.92 -2.78
C LEU A 135 -11.17 19.55 -1.39
N GLY A 136 -12.16 20.41 -1.13
CA GLY A 136 -12.28 21.14 0.12
C GLY A 136 -11.39 22.38 0.18
N GLU A 137 -11.17 22.87 1.41
CA GLU A 137 -10.36 24.06 1.72
C GLU A 137 -9.26 23.73 2.73
N LEU A 138 -8.13 24.45 2.66
CA LEU A 138 -7.01 24.25 3.57
C LEU A 138 -7.19 25.03 4.86
N TYR A 139 -6.92 24.39 5.99
CA TYR A 139 -6.97 25.05 7.28
C TYR A 139 -5.67 25.83 7.55
N THR A 140 -5.80 27.16 7.66
CA THR A 140 -4.68 28.09 7.85
C THR A 140 -4.63 28.75 9.25
N GLY A 141 -5.58 28.41 10.13
CA GLY A 141 -5.67 28.97 11.49
C GLY A 141 -4.73 28.34 12.51
N LYS A 142 -4.91 28.69 13.80
CA LYS A 142 -4.16 28.09 14.92
C LYS A 142 -4.42 26.58 15.01
N GLY A 143 -3.35 25.80 15.14
CA GLY A 143 -3.36 24.34 15.07
C GLY A 143 -3.29 23.78 13.65
N ARG A 144 -2.85 24.57 12.65
CA ARG A 144 -2.74 24.12 11.25
C ARG A 144 -1.88 22.90 11.08
N SER A 145 -0.84 22.71 11.90
CA SER A 145 0.01 21.53 11.86
C SER A 145 -0.73 20.20 12.04
N LYS A 146 -1.87 20.20 12.77
CA LYS A 146 -2.70 19.00 13.02
C LYS A 146 -3.52 18.57 11.80
N TYR A 147 -3.71 19.47 10.84
CA TYR A 147 -4.35 19.19 9.54
C TYR A 147 -3.37 18.64 8.51
N TRP A 148 -2.17 18.23 8.91
CA TRP A 148 -1.19 17.62 8.02
C TRP A 148 -0.96 16.16 8.35
N SER A 149 -0.65 15.38 7.32
CA SER A 149 -0.10 14.05 7.49
C SER A 149 1.18 14.09 8.35
N GLY A 150 1.40 13.04 9.14
CA GLY A 150 2.58 12.95 10.01
C GLY A 150 3.90 13.08 9.26
N ARG A 151 4.95 13.54 9.96
CA ARG A 151 6.29 13.81 9.39
C ARG A 151 6.97 12.59 8.77
N SER A 152 6.60 11.38 9.20
CA SER A 152 7.12 10.12 8.67
C SER A 152 6.40 9.62 7.41
N CYS A 153 5.37 10.34 6.93
CA CYS A 153 4.72 10.00 5.68
C CYS A 153 5.67 10.22 4.51
N ARG A 154 5.71 9.28 3.55
CA ARG A 154 6.52 9.39 2.33
C ARG A 154 6.26 10.71 1.58
N TYR A 155 5.01 11.13 1.55
CA TYR A 155 4.60 12.38 0.92
C TYR A 155 3.77 13.17 1.91
N ARG A 156 4.36 14.20 2.49
CA ARG A 156 3.66 15.06 3.44
C ARG A 156 2.61 15.91 2.70
N HIS A 157 1.36 15.83 3.13
CA HIS A 157 0.22 16.52 2.53
C HIS A 157 -0.74 17.04 3.60
N PRO A 158 -1.49 18.13 3.34
CA PRO A 158 -2.57 18.55 4.20
C PRO A 158 -3.84 17.72 3.97
N TYR A 159 -4.75 17.77 4.93
CA TYR A 159 -6.09 17.20 4.91
C TYR A 159 -7.10 18.33 4.80
N PRO A 160 -7.61 18.62 3.59
CA PRO A 160 -8.55 19.72 3.39
C PRO A 160 -9.89 19.45 4.07
N ILE A 161 -10.49 20.50 4.63
CA ILE A 161 -11.84 20.49 5.20
C ILE A 161 -12.85 20.52 4.07
N GLY A 162 -13.88 19.67 4.13
CA GLY A 162 -14.86 19.53 3.06
C GLY A 162 -14.41 18.61 1.92
N PHE A 163 -13.24 17.97 2.02
CA PHE A 163 -12.82 16.95 1.07
C PHE A 163 -13.87 15.84 0.99
N ARG A 164 -14.28 15.48 -0.22
CA ARG A 164 -15.26 14.41 -0.48
C ARG A 164 -14.78 13.45 -1.53
N ALA A 165 -14.89 12.16 -1.23
CA ALA A 165 -14.55 11.09 -2.15
C ALA A 165 -15.49 9.88 -2.00
N THR A 166 -15.58 9.03 -3.00
CA THR A 166 -16.26 7.74 -2.93
C THR A 166 -15.35 6.61 -3.37
N LYS A 167 -15.59 5.42 -2.81
CA LYS A 167 -14.83 4.22 -3.15
C LYS A 167 -15.71 2.97 -3.03
N ALA A 168 -15.70 2.13 -4.06
CA ALA A 168 -16.23 0.78 -3.99
C ALA A 168 -15.18 -0.15 -3.35
N HIS A 169 -15.54 -0.82 -2.25
CA HIS A 169 -14.67 -1.80 -1.60
C HIS A 169 -15.48 -2.79 -0.74
N PHE A 170 -14.96 -3.99 -0.45
CA PHE A 170 -15.64 -4.98 0.40
C PHE A 170 -17.12 -5.28 0.02
N GLY A 171 -17.48 -5.10 -1.27
CA GLY A 171 -18.86 -5.24 -1.75
C GLY A 171 -19.81 -4.10 -1.38
N ASN A 172 -19.30 -2.95 -0.91
CA ASN A 172 -20.07 -1.76 -0.57
C ASN A 172 -19.49 -0.52 -1.27
N ASP A 173 -20.33 0.48 -1.45
CA ASP A 173 -19.90 1.83 -1.80
C ASP A 173 -19.78 2.68 -0.55
N TYR A 174 -18.62 3.30 -0.38
CA TYR A 174 -18.35 4.20 0.74
C TYR A 174 -18.25 5.63 0.25
N ALA A 175 -18.88 6.54 0.98
CA ALA A 175 -18.61 7.97 0.93
C ALA A 175 -17.62 8.35 2.03
N MET A 176 -16.64 9.17 1.69
CA MET A 176 -15.61 9.69 2.57
C MET A 176 -15.73 11.19 2.64
N VAL A 177 -15.67 11.74 3.86
CA VAL A 177 -15.73 13.19 4.11
C VAL A 177 -14.70 13.56 5.16
N ILE A 178 -14.05 14.70 4.99
CA ILE A 178 -13.21 15.32 6.03
C ILE A 178 -13.92 16.56 6.55
N GLU A 179 -14.16 16.59 7.85
CA GLU A 179 -14.81 17.71 8.54
C GLU A 179 -13.78 18.44 9.42
N LYS A 180 -14.02 19.73 9.66
CA LYS A 180 -13.29 20.47 10.70
C LYS A 180 -13.60 19.83 12.05
N GLY A 181 -12.58 19.42 12.80
CA GLY A 181 -12.76 18.97 14.17
C GLY A 181 -12.85 20.13 15.17
N PRO A 182 -13.06 19.82 16.45
CA PRO A 182 -13.02 20.81 17.52
C PRO A 182 -11.72 21.61 17.52
N ASP A 183 -11.77 22.82 18.08
CA ASP A 183 -10.62 23.72 18.09
C ASP A 183 -9.43 23.05 18.77
N GLY A 184 -8.32 22.97 18.03
CA GLY A 184 -7.10 22.32 18.49
C GLY A 184 -7.07 20.80 18.38
N GLU A 185 -8.06 20.11 17.81
CA GLU A 185 -8.03 18.64 17.69
C GLU A 185 -7.62 18.12 16.30
N GLY A 186 -7.71 18.95 15.27
CA GLY A 186 -7.42 18.57 13.88
C GLY A 186 -8.67 18.10 13.12
N PRO A 187 -8.51 17.45 11.95
CA PRO A 187 -9.63 17.03 11.11
C PRO A 187 -10.34 15.78 11.64
N VAL A 188 -11.64 15.66 11.35
CA VAL A 188 -12.43 14.45 11.60
C VAL A 188 -12.70 13.75 10.27
N PHE A 189 -12.24 12.50 10.17
CA PHE A 189 -12.44 11.67 8.99
C PHE A 189 -13.71 10.84 9.19
N THR A 190 -14.60 10.91 8.20
CA THR A 190 -15.86 10.17 8.17
C THR A 190 -15.89 9.22 6.99
N VAL A 191 -16.23 7.95 7.22
CA VAL A 191 -16.51 6.95 6.20
C VAL A 191 -17.94 6.47 6.40
N GLN A 192 -18.78 6.60 5.38
CA GLN A 192 -20.18 6.20 5.41
C GLN A 192 -20.43 5.12 4.36
N VAL A 193 -21.17 4.08 4.73
CA VAL A 193 -21.67 3.06 3.78
C VAL A 193 -22.93 3.60 3.11
N ASN A 194 -22.91 3.78 1.79
CA ASN A 194 -24.03 4.37 1.07
C ASN A 194 -25.31 3.53 1.16
N GLY A 195 -25.20 2.20 1.09
CA GLY A 195 -26.36 1.31 1.11
C GLY A 195 -27.06 1.19 2.47
N THR A 196 -26.34 1.35 3.58
CA THR A 196 -26.91 1.18 4.94
C THR A 196 -26.98 2.47 5.74
N GLY A 197 -26.32 3.54 5.28
CA GLY A 197 -26.16 4.78 6.05
C GLY A 197 -25.23 4.66 7.26
N THR A 198 -24.55 3.53 7.46
CA THR A 198 -23.67 3.33 8.61
C THR A 198 -22.47 4.25 8.52
N VAL A 199 -22.24 5.05 9.57
CA VAL A 199 -21.15 6.03 9.63
C VAL A 199 -20.06 5.58 10.60
N PHE A 200 -18.80 5.79 10.21
CA PHE A 200 -17.60 5.58 11.00
C PHE A 200 -16.81 6.88 11.04
N LYS A 201 -16.39 7.32 12.24
CA LYS A 201 -15.59 8.53 12.42
C LYS A 201 -14.26 8.23 13.10
N GLY A 202 -13.24 9.05 12.84
CA GLY A 202 -11.97 8.99 13.56
C GLY A 202 -11.08 10.21 13.31
N ALA A 203 -10.12 10.44 14.21
CA ALA A 203 -9.16 11.54 14.12
C ALA A 203 -8.00 11.28 13.12
N THR A 204 -7.93 10.08 12.54
CA THR A 204 -6.92 9.73 11.53
C THR A 204 -7.63 9.11 10.33
N PRO A 205 -7.07 9.21 9.11
CA PRO A 205 -7.70 8.67 7.92
C PRO A 205 -7.88 7.15 7.98
N THR A 206 -7.05 6.44 8.73
CA THR A 206 -7.10 4.97 8.87
C THR A 206 -8.13 4.51 9.90
N GLY A 207 -8.45 5.34 10.89
CA GLY A 207 -9.40 5.03 11.96
C GLY A 207 -10.78 4.56 11.46
N PRO A 208 -11.53 5.38 10.70
CA PRO A 208 -12.87 5.01 10.25
C PRO A 208 -12.86 3.83 9.27
N TRP A 209 -11.82 3.69 8.45
CA TRP A 209 -11.65 2.53 7.56
C TRP A 209 -11.39 1.24 8.33
N THR A 210 -10.61 1.29 9.42
CA THR A 210 -10.39 0.12 10.29
C THR A 210 -11.72 -0.37 10.86
N GLU A 211 -12.57 0.53 11.32
CA GLU A 211 -13.90 0.19 11.86
C GLU A 211 -14.84 -0.33 10.76
N ALA A 212 -14.82 0.29 9.58
CA ALA A 212 -15.56 -0.22 8.41
C ALA A 212 -15.12 -1.65 8.03
N CYS A 213 -13.81 -1.94 8.05
CA CYS A 213 -13.28 -3.28 7.80
C CYS A 213 -13.75 -4.29 8.82
N LYS A 214 -13.71 -3.95 10.12
CA LYS A 214 -14.19 -4.82 11.20
C LYS A 214 -15.67 -5.16 11.05
N ARG A 215 -16.51 -4.25 10.53
CA ARG A 215 -17.94 -4.53 10.29
C ARG A 215 -18.21 -5.20 8.94
N SER A 216 -17.23 -5.24 8.04
CA SER A 216 -17.35 -5.88 6.73
C SER A 216 -17.09 -7.39 6.80
N LYS A 217 -17.29 -8.07 5.67
CA LYS A 217 -16.95 -9.50 5.50
C LYS A 217 -15.43 -9.76 5.50
N SER A 218 -14.60 -8.72 5.49
CA SER A 218 -13.14 -8.80 5.42
C SER A 218 -12.48 -8.46 6.76
N GLN A 219 -12.91 -9.14 7.83
CA GLN A 219 -12.32 -9.01 9.16
C GLN A 219 -10.87 -9.53 9.15
N GLY A 220 -9.90 -8.65 8.95
CA GLY A 220 -8.47 -8.99 8.92
C GLY A 220 -7.67 -8.29 7.82
N THR A 221 -8.33 -7.64 6.86
CA THR A 221 -7.62 -6.85 5.85
C THR A 221 -6.98 -5.62 6.49
N ARG A 222 -5.65 -5.50 6.36
CA ARG A 222 -4.94 -4.26 6.69
C ARG A 222 -5.32 -3.20 5.66
N VAL A 223 -5.78 -2.06 6.14
CA VAL A 223 -6.15 -0.92 5.29
C VAL A 223 -5.25 0.28 5.53
N SER A 224 -5.01 1.03 4.47
CA SER A 224 -4.34 2.33 4.52
C SER A 224 -5.38 3.40 4.26
N GLY A 225 -5.71 4.16 5.30
CA GLY A 225 -6.64 5.29 5.19
C GLY A 225 -6.24 6.32 4.14
N PRO A 226 -4.98 6.81 4.14
CA PRO A 226 -4.51 7.74 3.12
C PRO A 226 -4.63 7.18 1.70
N LEU A 227 -4.38 5.88 1.51
CA LEU A 227 -4.55 5.24 0.21
C LEU A 227 -6.01 5.26 -0.23
N PHE A 228 -6.94 4.89 0.66
CA PHE A 228 -8.35 4.77 0.29
C PHE A 228 -9.01 6.13 0.07
N HIS A 229 -8.58 7.17 0.79
CA HIS A 229 -9.02 8.55 0.54
C HIS A 229 -8.43 9.15 -0.72
N GLY A 230 -7.35 8.58 -1.28
CA GLY A 230 -6.69 9.09 -2.49
C GLY A 230 -5.47 9.96 -2.24
N PHE A 231 -5.11 10.22 -0.98
CA PHE A 231 -3.90 10.96 -0.60
C PHE A 231 -2.60 10.18 -0.80
N SER A 232 -2.63 8.99 -1.40
CA SER A 232 -1.40 8.30 -1.86
C SER A 232 -1.16 8.49 -3.35
N ASP A 233 -2.09 9.12 -4.06
CA ASP A 233 -1.95 9.43 -5.48
C ASP A 233 -1.38 10.84 -5.66
N LEU A 234 -0.42 10.97 -6.58
CA LEU A 234 0.27 12.23 -6.85
C LEU A 234 -0.65 13.27 -7.50
N ILE A 235 -1.66 12.85 -8.26
CA ILE A 235 -2.64 13.77 -8.85
C ILE A 235 -3.41 14.46 -7.74
N THR A 236 -3.91 13.72 -6.76
CA THR A 236 -4.59 14.28 -5.58
C THR A 236 -3.69 15.28 -4.85
N MET A 237 -2.42 14.93 -4.63
CA MET A 237 -1.49 15.81 -3.94
C MET A 237 -1.22 17.10 -4.72
N SER A 238 -1.08 17.01 -6.04
CA SER A 238 -0.84 18.17 -6.90
C SER A 238 -2.08 19.08 -6.94
N LEU A 239 -3.28 18.50 -7.03
CA LEU A 239 -4.54 19.24 -6.91
C LEU A 239 -4.72 19.93 -5.54
N ILE A 240 -4.25 19.31 -4.46
CA ILE A 240 -4.27 19.93 -3.13
C ILE A 240 -3.22 21.04 -3.02
N GLN A 241 -2.07 20.89 -3.69
CA GLN A 241 -1.02 21.91 -3.74
C GLN A 241 -1.47 23.16 -4.49
N SER A 242 -2.38 23.03 -5.44
CA SER A 242 -2.95 24.18 -6.16
C SER A 242 -4.11 24.88 -5.44
N LEU A 243 -4.53 24.41 -4.26
CA LEU A 243 -5.56 25.09 -3.47
C LEU A 243 -5.04 26.39 -2.86
N ASP A 244 -5.94 27.37 -2.78
CA ASP A 244 -5.67 28.64 -2.11
C ASP A 244 -5.24 28.43 -0.66
N GLY A 245 -4.23 29.18 -0.22
CA GLY A 245 -3.71 29.10 1.14
C GLY A 245 -2.78 27.91 1.40
N TYR A 246 -2.35 27.16 0.37
CA TYR A 246 -1.38 26.07 0.55
C TYR A 246 -0.08 26.55 1.20
N ASP A 247 0.47 27.66 0.74
CA ASP A 247 1.69 28.24 1.29
C ASP A 247 1.51 28.55 2.79
N LEU A 248 0.43 29.24 3.15
CA LEU A 248 0.08 29.54 4.54
C LEU A 248 -0.15 28.27 5.37
N ALA A 249 -0.78 27.25 4.82
CA ALA A 249 -0.99 25.99 5.54
C ALA A 249 0.33 25.25 5.77
N SER A 250 1.31 25.40 4.87
CA SER A 250 2.56 24.65 4.85
C SER A 250 3.63 25.17 5.80
N GLU A 251 3.56 26.46 6.13
CA GLU A 251 4.48 27.12 7.04
C GLU A 251 4.52 26.44 8.42
N PRO A 252 5.69 26.39 9.06
CA PRO A 252 5.77 25.95 10.45
C PRO A 252 4.90 26.83 11.34
N GLU A 253 4.21 26.24 12.30
CA GLU A 253 3.58 27.02 13.37
C GLU A 253 4.69 27.45 14.34
N ASN A 254 4.78 28.75 14.61
CA ASN A 254 5.59 29.23 15.72
C ASN A 254 4.88 28.81 17.01
N GLU A 255 5.57 28.06 17.87
CA GLU A 255 5.01 27.57 19.15
C GLU A 255 4.83 28.69 20.19
N ASP A 256 5.23 29.94 19.85
CA ASP A 256 5.28 31.09 20.77
C ASP A 256 4.17 32.15 20.52
N ALA A 257 2.90 31.74 20.42
CA ALA A 257 1.75 32.66 20.40
C ALA A 257 0.52 32.17 21.18
#